data_AF-A0A970J0X5-F1
#
_entry.id   AF-A0A970J0X5-F1
#
_cell.length_a   1.000
_cell.length_b   1.000
_cell.length_c   1.000
_cell.angle_alpha   90.00
_cell.angle_beta   90.00
_cell.angle_gamma   90.00
#
_symmetry.space_group_name_H-M   'P 1'
#
loop_
_entity.id
_entity.type
_entity.pdbx_description
1 polymer ?
#
loop_
_entity_poly.entity_id
_entity_poly.type
_entity_poly.pdbx_seq_one_letter_code
_entity_poly.pdbx_strand_id
1 'polypeptide(L)' 'MDFQNAKEVMESKGYIDVEYRSKAVMLEQIFEEKNCALVKEVDSDKRFYVSLSDLVITDHIN' A
#
# COMPACT_ATOMS: atom_id res chain seq x y z
N MET A 1 -1.34 -10.60 -1.63
CA MET A 1 -1.60 -9.44 -2.49
C MET A 1 -1.79 -9.97 -3.90
N ASP A 2 -3.01 -9.91 -4.42
CA ASP A 2 -3.24 -10.12 -5.86
C ASP A 2 -2.76 -8.86 -6.59
N PHE A 3 -1.56 -8.96 -7.17
CA PHE A 3 -0.85 -7.84 -7.81
C PHE A 3 -1.67 -7.19 -8.95
N GLN A 4 -2.55 -7.96 -9.61
CA GLN A 4 -3.44 -7.44 -10.64
C GLN A 4 -4.44 -6.43 -10.09
N ASN A 5 -5.13 -6.76 -8.99
CA ASN A 5 -6.09 -5.84 -8.36
C ASN A 5 -5.40 -4.59 -7.80
N ALA A 6 -4.24 -4.79 -7.17
CA ALA A 6 -3.46 -3.68 -6.66
C ALA A 6 -3.09 -2.68 -7.76
N LYS A 7 -2.67 -3.19 -8.93
CA LYS A 7 -2.27 -2.35 -10.06
C LYS A 7 -3.44 -1.57 -10.64
N GLU A 8 -4.61 -2.18 -10.82
CA GLU A 8 -5.81 -1.48 -11.32
C GLU A 8 -6.26 -0.34 -10.39
N VAL A 9 -6.24 -0.56 -9.08
CA VAL A 9 -6.57 0.48 -8.09
C VAL A 9 -5.55 1.62 -8.14
N MET A 10 -4.27 1.29 -8.27
CA MET A 10 -3.19 2.28 -8.38
C MET A 10 -3.30 3.10 -9.67
N GLU A 11 -3.68 2.49 -10.81
CA GLU A 11 -3.87 3.19 -12.08
C GLU A 11 -5.16 4.05 -12.09
N SER A 12 -6.22 3.64 -11.37
CA SER A 12 -7.49 4.38 -11.32
C SER A 12 -7.53 5.50 -10.27
N LYS A 13 -6.89 5.32 -9.11
CA LYS A 13 -6.94 6.29 -7.99
C LYS A 13 -5.59 6.98 -7.74
N GLY A 14 -4.50 6.48 -8.34
CA GLY A 14 -3.13 6.98 -8.09
C GLY A 14 -2.49 6.42 -6.82
N TYR A 15 -3.24 5.68 -6.00
CA TYR A 15 -2.77 5.09 -4.75
C TYR A 15 -3.67 3.92 -4.32
N ILE A 16 -3.13 3.03 -3.49
CA ILE A 16 -3.88 1.97 -2.82
C ILE A 16 -3.92 2.29 -1.33
N ASP A 17 -5.13 2.35 -0.77
CA ASP A 17 -5.34 2.38 0.67
C ASP A 17 -4.99 1.00 1.24
N VAL A 18 -3.87 0.92 1.94
CA VAL A 18 -3.44 -0.29 2.64
C VAL A 18 -3.33 0.00 4.13
N GLU A 19 -3.66 -0.98 4.95
CA GLU A 19 -3.47 -0.85 6.38
C GLU A 19 -2.09 -1.38 6.77
N TYR A 20 -1.31 -0.53 7.44
CA TYR A 20 -0.07 -0.93 8.08
C TYR A 20 -0.17 -0.66 9.57
N ARG A 21 -0.20 -1.72 10.38
CA ARG A 21 -0.29 -1.64 11.86
C ARG A 21 -1.44 -0.74 12.35
N SER A 22 -2.65 -0.95 11.82
CA SER A 22 -3.84 -0.14 12.15
C SER A 22 -3.75 1.35 11.77
N LYS A 23 -2.91 1.67 10.79
CA LYS A 23 -2.87 3.00 10.15
C LYS A 23 -3.15 2.90 8.67
N ALA A 24 -3.96 3.81 8.17
CA ALA A 24 -4.17 4.00 6.74
C ALA A 24 -2.89 4.61 6.13
N VAL A 25 -2.30 3.88 5.20
CA VAL A 25 -1.15 4.36 4.43
C VAL A 25 -1.43 4.18 2.94
N MET A 26 -0.92 5.12 2.14
CA MET A 26 -0.97 5.07 0.70
C MET A 26 0.27 4.38 0.18
N LEU A 27 0.10 3.35 -0.63
CA LEU A 27 1.23 2.72 -1.32
C LEU A 27 1.68 3.58 -2.52
N GLU A 28 2.91 4.07 -2.47
CA GLU A 28 3.50 4.91 -3.53
C GLU A 28 4.35 4.10 -4.51
N GLN A 29 5.15 3.15 -4.01
CA GLN A 29 6.07 2.37 -4.85
C GLN A 29 6.34 0.98 -4.28
N ILE A 30 6.44 -0.03 -5.15
CA ILE A 30 6.76 -1.41 -4.78
C ILE A 30 8.18 -1.75 -5.27
N PHE A 31 8.98 -2.36 -4.39
CA PHE A 31 10.30 -2.90 -4.68
C PHE A 31 10.27 -4.42 -4.48
N GLU A 32 9.82 -5.15 -5.51
CA GLU A 32 9.69 -6.61 -5.47
C GLU A 32 11.04 -7.29 -5.17
N GLU A 33 12.14 -6.76 -5.73
CA GLU A 33 13.50 -7.28 -5.52
C GLU A 33 13.94 -7.25 -4.04
N LYS A 34 13.38 -6.35 -3.24
CA LYS A 34 13.68 -6.17 -1.81
C LYS A 34 12.52 -6.61 -0.91
N ASN A 35 11.44 -7.12 -1.49
CA ASN A 35 10.20 -7.48 -0.81
C ASN A 35 9.66 -6.35 0.10
N CYS A 36 9.80 -5.09 -0.34
CA CYS A 36 9.36 -3.92 0.41
C CYS A 36 8.59 -2.93 -0.47
N ALA A 37 7.81 -2.06 0.16
CA ALA A 37 7.11 -0.96 -0.49
C ALA A 37 7.40 0.36 0.24
N LEU A 38 7.47 1.43 -0.53
CA LEU A 38 7.38 2.79 -0.01
C LEU A 38 5.91 3.13 0.17
N VAL A 39 5.56 3.46 1.41
CA VAL A 39 4.21 3.91 1.77
C VAL A 39 4.27 5.30 2.37
N LYS A 40 3.16 6.02 2.25
CA LYS A 40 2.96 7.36 2.79
C LYS A 40 1.79 7.35 3.77
N GLU A 41 2.03 7.78 5.01
CA GLU A 41 0.96 8.01 6.00
C GLU A 41 0.05 9.15 5.52
N VAL A 42 -1.27 8.88 5.48
CA VAL A 42 -2.28 9.85 5.06
C VAL A 42 -2.32 11.06 6.00
N ASP A 43 -2.26 10.84 7.31
CA ASP A 43 -2.40 11.88 8.33
C ASP A 43 -1.15 12.73 8.57
N SER A 44 0.03 12.28 8.11
CA SER A 44 1.31 12.89 8.54
C SER A 44 2.28 13.20 7.40
N ASP A 45 1.91 12.93 6.14
CA ASP A 45 2.79 13.06 4.95
C ASP A 45 4.13 12.27 5.07
N LYS A 46 4.26 11.44 6.10
CA LYS A 46 5.47 10.68 6.39
C LYS A 46 5.59 9.52 5.44
N ARG A 47 6.75 9.40 4.80
CA ARG A 47 7.08 8.28 3.91
C ARG A 47 8.03 7.32 4.61
N PHE A 48 7.77 6.03 4.53
CA PHE A 48 8.63 5.00 5.08
C PHE A 48 8.51 3.70 4.30
N TYR A 49 9.53 2.86 4.44
CA TYR A 49 9.55 1.55 3.82
C TYR A 49 8.91 0.53 4.76
N VAL A 50 8.04 -0.30 4.21
CA VAL A 50 7.40 -1.42 4.91
C VAL A 50 7.64 -2.71 4.13
N SER A 51 7.72 -3.83 4.83
CA SER A 51 7.78 -5.13 4.16
C SER A 51 6.44 -5.40 3.50
N LEU A 52 6.44 -5.97 2.29
CA LEU A 52 5.19 -6.36 1.62
C LEU A 52 4.40 -7.39 2.45
N SER A 53 5.10 -8.23 3.22
CA SER A 53 4.49 -9.20 4.13
C SER A 53 3.74 -8.57 5.31
N ASP A 54 4.06 -7.32 5.67
CA ASP A 54 3.41 -6.60 6.76
C ASP A 54 2.21 -5.75 6.29
N LEU A 55 1.96 -5.69 4.97
CA LEU A 55 0.85 -4.96 4.39
C LEU A 55 -0.41 -5.82 4.30
N VAL A 56 -1.49 -5.33 4.88
CA VAL A 56 -2.82 -5.94 4.78
C VAL A 56 -3.68 -5.04 3.88
N ILE A 57 -4.18 -5.61 2.78
CA ILE A 57 -5.13 -4.90 1.92
C ILE A 57 -6.47 -4.95 2.64
N THR A 58 -6.94 -3.80 3.10
CA THR A 58 -8.32 -3.61 3.55
C THR A 58 -9.20 -3.45 2.32
N ASP A 59 -9.53 -4.57 1.68
CA ASP A 59 -10.60 -4.59 0.69
C ASP A 59 -11.91 -4.43 1.46
N HIS A 60 -12.48 -3.22 1.45
CA HIS A 60 -13.88 -3.04 1.84
C HIS A 60 -14.74 -3.72 0.76
N ILE A 61 -14.83 -5.06 0.84
CA ILE A 61 -15.85 -5.83 0.13
C ILE A 61 -17.19 -5.40 0.75
N ASN A 62 -17.96 -4.63 -0.01
CA ASN A 62 -19.37 -4.36 0.24
C ASN A 62 -20.13 -4.60 -1.07
#